data_AF-A0A5B9DEQ7-F1
#
_entry.id   AF-A0A5B9DEQ7-F1
#
_cell.length_a   1.000
_cell.length_b   1.000
_cell.length_c   1.000
_cell.angle_alpha   90.00
_cell.angle_beta   90.00
_cell.angle_gamma   90.00
#
_symmetry.space_group_name_H-M   'P 1'
#
loop_
_entity.id
_entity.type
_entity.pdbx_description
1 polymer ?
#
loop_
_entity_poly.entity_id
_entity_poly.type
_entity_poly.pdbx_seq_one_letter_code
_entity_poly.pdbx_strand_id
1 'polypeptide(L)'
;MGKSSQEKIEYAQQLLSADIPYREIQEYLKLRFGSGMSNTTLQKLQDEHDEITRLKEELKRCKYQLDLYKRLYNELLEKLQGKL
;
A
#
# COMPACT_ATOMS: atom_id res chain seq x y z
N MET A 1 7.94 28.20 9.80
CA MET A 1 7.72 28.15 8.34
C MET A 1 7.84 26.71 7.83
N GLY A 2 6.81 25.86 8.03
CA GLY A 2 6.91 24.43 7.71
C GLY A 2 5.61 23.70 7.36
N LYS A 3 4.48 24.43 7.26
CA LYS A 3 3.17 23.81 7.01
C LYS A 3 2.97 23.41 5.53
N SER A 4 3.42 24.24 4.60
CA SER A 4 3.21 24.01 3.16
C SER A 4 3.90 22.75 2.62
N SER A 5 5.10 22.39 3.09
CA SER A 5 5.80 21.19 2.61
C SER A 5 5.13 19.90 3.08
N GLN A 6 4.69 19.86 4.34
CA GLN A 6 3.99 18.70 4.90
C GLN A 6 2.60 18.53 4.28
N GLU A 7 1.85 19.61 4.10
CA GLU A 7 0.54 19.60 3.43
C GLU A 7 0.63 19.10 1.98
N LYS A 8 1.72 19.43 1.27
CA LYS A 8 1.98 18.89 -0.08
C LYS A 8 2.26 17.39 -0.07
N ILE A 9 3.00 16.89 0.91
CA ILE A 9 3.29 15.46 1.06
C ILE A 9 1.99 14.69 1.33
N GLU A 10 1.21 15.15 2.31
CA GLU A 10 -0.07 14.52 2.67
C GLU A 10 -1.04 14.53 1.48
N TYR A 11 -1.12 15.63 0.74
CA TYR A 11 -1.96 15.69 -0.44
C TYR A 11 -1.46 14.77 -1.57
N ALA A 12 -0.15 14.71 -1.81
CA ALA A 12 0.42 13.78 -2.79
C ALA A 12 0.14 12.31 -2.42
N GLN A 13 0.25 11.95 -1.14
CA GLN A 13 -0.09 10.61 -0.64
C GLN A 13 -1.57 10.28 -0.84
N GLN A 14 -2.47 11.24 -0.65
CA GLN A 14 -3.90 11.06 -0.94
C GLN A 14 -4.14 10.80 -2.43
N LEU A 15 -3.46 11.55 -3.32
CA LEU A 15 -3.58 11.35 -4.77
C LEU A 15 -3.01 10.01 -5.22
N LEU A 16 -1.86 9.60 -4.68
CA LEU A 16 -1.28 8.26 -4.93
C LEU A 16 -2.25 7.16 -4.49
N SER A 17 -2.87 7.31 -3.31
CA SER A 17 -3.85 6.35 -2.81
C SER A 17 -5.14 6.29 -3.63
N ALA A 18 -5.41 7.32 -4.44
CA ALA A 18 -6.51 7.38 -5.39
C ALA A 18 -6.10 6.93 -6.80
N ASP A 19 -4.91 6.34 -6.95
CA ASP A 19 -4.35 5.82 -8.21
C ASP A 19 -4.19 6.89 -9.31
N ILE A 20 -3.92 8.12 -8.89
CA ILE A 20 -3.70 9.24 -9.82
C ILE A 20 -2.29 9.13 -10.43
N PRO A 21 -2.15 9.26 -11.77
CA PRO A 21 -0.85 9.19 -12.43
C PRO A 21 0.12 10.27 -11.96
N TYR A 22 1.40 9.91 -11.82
CA TYR A 22 2.48 10.82 -11.39
C TYR A 22 2.47 12.19 -12.09
N ARG A 23 2.24 12.21 -13.41
CA ARG A 23 2.22 13.45 -14.20
C ARG A 23 1.11 14.39 -13.74
N GLU A 24 -0.06 13.84 -13.44
CA GLU A 24 -1.22 14.60 -12.97
C GLU A 24 -1.01 15.07 -11.52
N ILE A 25 -0.35 14.28 -10.67
CA ILE A 25 -0.06 14.69 -9.28
C ILE A 25 0.73 16.01 -9.24
N GLN A 26 1.72 16.17 -10.11
CA GLN A 26 2.47 17.44 -10.20
C GLN A 26 1.58 18.61 -10.61
N GLU A 27 0.60 18.40 -11.49
CA GLU A 27 -0.37 19.41 -11.90
C GLU A 27 -1.31 19.76 -10.75
N TYR A 28 -1.85 18.78 -10.04
CA TYR A 28 -2.70 18.99 -8.86
C TYR A 28 -1.96 19.75 -7.75
N LEU A 29 -0.68 19.45 -7.51
CA LEU A 29 0.14 20.17 -6.55
C LEU A 29 0.34 21.64 -6.96
N LYS A 30 0.61 21.90 -8.24
CA LYS A 30 0.73 23.28 -8.78
C LYS A 30 -0.57 24.04 -8.67
N LEU A 31 -1.70 23.41 -9.03
CA LEU A 31 -3.03 24.02 -8.95
C LEU A 31 -3.40 24.40 -7.51
N ARG A 32 -3.11 23.53 -6.54
CA ARG A 32 -3.51 23.74 -5.14
C ARG A 32 -2.56 24.64 -4.35
N PHE A 33 -1.26 24.52 -4.56
CA PHE A 33 -0.23 25.17 -3.74
C PHE A 33 0.62 26.18 -4.52
N GLY A 34 0.27 26.49 -5.78
CA GLY A 34 1.01 27.39 -6.67
C GLY A 34 2.34 26.84 -7.16
N SER A 35 2.77 25.69 -6.67
CA SER A 35 4.05 25.05 -7.02
C SER A 35 4.00 23.55 -6.76
N GLY A 36 4.71 22.80 -7.59
CA GLY A 36 4.85 21.35 -7.44
C GLY A 36 5.75 20.94 -6.27
N MET A 37 6.23 19.70 -6.38
CA MET A 37 7.23 19.12 -5.49
C MET A 37 8.45 18.72 -6.32
N SER A 38 9.63 18.61 -5.71
CA SER A 38 10.78 18.02 -6.40
C SER A 38 10.44 16.60 -6.89
N ASN A 39 10.86 16.30 -8.12
CA ASN A 39 10.61 14.99 -8.73
C ASN A 39 11.16 13.84 -7.88
N THR A 40 12.30 14.06 -7.23
CA THR A 40 12.93 13.08 -6.34
C THR A 40 12.10 12.80 -5.08
N THR A 41 11.45 13.81 -4.51
CA THR A 41 10.58 13.60 -3.34
C THR A 41 9.29 12.91 -3.75
N LEU A 42 8.69 13.32 -4.87
CA LEU A 42 7.48 12.65 -5.36
C LEU A 42 7.75 11.20 -5.77
N GLN A 43 8.90 10.92 -6.38
CA GLN A 43 9.32 9.56 -6.70
C GLN A 43 9.49 8.72 -5.43
N LYS A 44 10.13 9.25 -4.38
CA LYS A 44 10.23 8.53 -3.10
C LYS A 44 8.86 8.19 -2.51
N LEU A 45 7.91 9.12 -2.55
CA LEU A 45 6.55 8.87 -2.07
C LEU A 45 5.84 7.79 -2.91
N GLN A 46 6.08 7.78 -4.22
CA GLN A 46 5.55 6.74 -5.11
C GLN A 46 6.19 5.38 -4.79
N ASP A 47 7.51 5.30 -4.66
CA ASP A 47 8.22 4.06 -4.34
C ASP A 47 7.75 3.49 -2.98
N GLU A 48 7.56 4.35 -1.98
CA GLU A 48 6.99 3.97 -0.68
C GLU A 48 5.55 3.47 -0.81
N HIS A 49 4.73 4.12 -1.64
CA HIS A 49 3.35 3.69 -1.90
C HIS A 49 3.30 2.32 -2.59
N ASP A 50 4.13 2.11 -3.60
CA ASP A 50 4.22 0.87 -4.36
C ASP A 50 4.70 -0.28 -3.46
N GLU A 51 5.70 -0.02 -2.60
CA GLU A 51 6.18 -0.96 -1.59
C GLU A 51 5.08 -1.35 -0.59
N ILE A 52 4.32 -0.37 -0.09
CA ILE A 52 3.18 -0.62 0.81
C ILE A 52 2.13 -1.49 0.11
N THR A 53 1.82 -1.20 -1.15
CA THR A 53 0.87 -1.98 -1.94
C THR A 53 1.35 -3.42 -2.13
N ARG A 54 2.62 -3.62 -2.48
CA ARG A 54 3.24 -4.96 -2.57
C ARG A 54 3.15 -5.72 -1.25
N LEU A 55 3.53 -5.09 -0.14
CA LEU A 55 3.50 -5.69 1.20
C LEU A 55 2.07 -6.06 1.62
N LYS A 56 1.06 -5.26 1.27
CA LYS A 56 -0.36 -5.59 1.52
C LYS A 56 -0.79 -6.84 0.74
N GLU A 57 -0.37 -6.98 -0.51
CA GLU A 57 -0.65 -8.18 -1.30
C GLU A 57 0.02 -9.42 -0.74
N GLU A 58 1.31 -9.31 -0.37
CA GLU A 58 2.04 -10.40 0.29
C GLU A 58 1.38 -10.82 1.60
N LEU A 59 0.98 -9.85 2.45
CA LEU A 59 0.26 -10.13 3.68
C LEU A 59 -1.06 -10.86 3.41
N LYS A 60 -1.81 -10.46 2.38
CA LYS A 60 -3.05 -11.13 1.98
C LYS A 60 -2.79 -12.58 1.55
N ARG A 61 -1.73 -12.84 0.79
CA ARG A 61 -1.32 -14.19 0.37
C ARG A 61 -0.91 -15.06 1.57
N CYS A 62 -0.10 -14.52 2.47
CA CYS A 62 0.31 -15.23 3.68
C CYS A 62 -0.87 -15.58 4.58
N LYS A 63 -1.83 -14.65 4.76
CA LYS A 63 -3.07 -14.92 5.52
C LYS A 63 -3.89 -16.05 4.90
N TYR A 64 -4.03 -16.06 3.58
CA TYR A 64 -4.72 -17.12 2.86
C TYR A 64 -4.04 -18.49 3.04
N GLN A 65 -2.71 -18.55 2.89
CA GLN A 65 -1.95 -19.77 3.10
C GLN A 65 -2.08 -20.31 4.53
N LEU A 66 -2.02 -19.42 5.53
CA LEU A 66 -2.19 -19.81 6.93
C LEU A 66 -3.59 -20.40 7.18
N ASP A 67 -4.64 -19.81 6.61
CA ASP A 67 -6.00 -20.35 6.73
C ASP A 67 -6.12 -21.73 6.09
N LEU A 68 -5.55 -21.91 4.90
CA LEU A 68 -5.50 -23.20 4.22
C LEU A 68 -4.77 -24.26 5.07
N TYR A 69 -3.59 -23.92 5.62
CA TYR A 69 -2.85 -24.84 6.47
C TYR A 69 -3.62 -25.23 7.72
N LYS A 70 -4.34 -24.30 8.35
CA LYS A 70 -5.20 -24.61 9.50
C LYS A 70 -6.32 -25.58 9.14
N ARG A 71 -6.97 -25.40 7.99
CA ARG A 71 -8.01 -26.32 7.51
C ARG A 71 -7.45 -27.72 7.26
N LEU A 72 -6.35 -27.82 6.52
CA LEU A 72 -5.69 -29.10 6.23
C LEU A 72 -5.22 -29.81 7.51
N TYR A 73 -4.70 -29.06 8.49
CA TYR A 73 -4.31 -29.60 9.79
C TYR A 73 -5.50 -30.21 10.54
N ASN A 74 -6.64 -29.51 10.58
CA ASN A 74 -7.85 -30.02 11.21
C ASN A 74 -8.39 -31.27 10.50
N GLU A 75 -8.44 -31.26 9.16
CA GLU A 75 -8.85 -32.43 8.37
C GLU A 75 -7.96 -33.66 8.63
N LEU A 76 -6.66 -33.45 8.81
CA LEU A 76 -5.73 -34.52 9.17
C LEU A 76 -6.00 -35.06 10.58
N LEU A 77 -6.25 -34.18 11.56
CA LEU A 77 -6.57 -34.58 12.93
C LEU A 77 -7.87 -35.41 12.97
N GLU A 78 -8.92 -34.98 12.28
CA GLU A 78 -10.18 -35.72 12.20
C GLU A 78 -9.98 -37.12 11.60
N LYS A 79 -9.19 -37.23 10.52
CA LYS A 79 -8.86 -38.52 9.90
C LYS A 79 -8.03 -39.44 10.80
N LEU A 80 -7.20 -38.88 11.67
CA LEU A 80 -6.41 -39.65 12.64
C LEU A 80 -7.27 -40.12 13.81
N GLN A 81 -8.18 -39.27 14.30
CA GLN A 81 -9.11 -39.63 15.39
C GLN A 81 -10.15 -40.66 14.95
N GLY A 82 -10.65 -40.61 13.72
CA GLY A 82 -11.57 -41.62 13.17
C GLY A 82 -10.93 -42.98 12.83
N LYS A 83 -9.61 -43.12 13.02
CA LYS A 83 -8.86 -44.37 12.80
C LYS A 83 -8.41 -45.07 14.09
N LEU A 84 -8.67 -44.46 15.26
CA LEU A 84 -8.47 -45.04 16.60
C LEU A 84 -9.79 -45.58 17.12
#